data_AF-X1MYY8-F1
#
_entry.id   AF-X1MYY8-F1
#
_cell.length_a   1.000
_cell.length_b   1.000
_cell.length_c   1.000
_cell.angle_alpha   90.00
_cell.angle_beta   90.00
_cell.angle_gamma   90.00
#
_symmetry.space_group_name_H-M   'P 1'
#
loop_
_entity.id
_entity.type
_entity.pdbx_description
1 polymer ?
#
loop_
_entity_poly.entity_id
_entity_poly.type
_entity_poly.pdbx_seq_one_letter_code
_entity_poly.pdbx_strand_id
1 'polypeptide(L)' 'GELPEEVRDDAEAWAGCIAGALPEKEYLQSIKRAGFVNVRVVSKASFGLISSDKIEAHKPSWQTKP' A
#
# COMPACT_ATOMS: atom_id res chain seq x y z
N GLY A 1 5.00 2.28 -10.70
CA GLY A 1 5.82 3.51 -10.70
C GLY A 1 5.22 4.46 -9.70
N GLU A 2 5.86 5.60 -9.47
CA GLU A 2 5.25 6.68 -8.70
C GLU A 2 4.12 7.34 -9.50
N LEU A 3 3.22 8.03 -8.79
CA LEU A 3 2.23 8.90 -9.41
C LEU A 3 2.89 10.16 -9.98
N PRO A 4 2.35 10.75 -11.06
CA PRO A 4 2.80 12.05 -11.55
C PRO A 4 2.73 13.12 -10.46
N GLU A 5 3.66 14.08 -10.48
CA GLU A 5 3.75 15.16 -9.49
C GLU A 5 2.44 15.97 -9.42
N GLU A 6 1.83 16.24 -10.58
CA GLU A 6 0.54 16.92 -10.69
C GLU A 6 -0.59 16.23 -9.91
N VAL A 7 -0.57 14.89 -9.82
CA VAL A 7 -1.57 14.11 -9.05
C VAL A 7 -1.23 14.10 -7.56
N ARG A 8 0.04 14.20 -7.20
CA ARG A 8 0.50 14.21 -5.81
C ARG A 8 0.18 15.54 -5.11
N ASP A 9 0.20 16.63 -5.87
CA ASP A 9 -0.06 17.99 -5.38
C ASP A 9 -1.55 18.40 -5.50
N ASP A 10 -2.39 17.57 -6.12
CA ASP A 10 -3.82 17.84 -6.28
C ASP A 10 -4.63 17.58 -4.99
N ALA A 11 -5.42 18.58 -4.58
CA ALA A 11 -6.18 18.53 -3.32
C ALA A 11 -7.36 17.54 -3.37
N GLU A 12 -8.02 17.37 -4.52
CA GLU A 12 -9.08 16.38 -4.68
C GLU A 12 -8.52 14.95 -4.65
N ALA A 13 -7.38 14.72 -5.30
CA ALA A 13 -6.66 13.46 -5.28
C ALA A 13 -6.16 13.12 -3.86
N TRP A 14 -5.74 14.12 -3.08
CA TRP A 14 -5.42 13.94 -1.66
C TRP A 14 -6.65 13.52 -0.85
N ALA A 15 -7.75 14.27 -0.96
CA ALA A 15 -9.00 13.97 -0.26
C ALA A 15 -9.60 12.61 -0.66
N GLY A 16 -9.36 12.17 -1.90
CA GLY A 16 -9.80 10.90 -2.46
C GLY A 16 -8.88 9.70 -2.17
N CYS A 17 -7.84 9.85 -1.34
CA CYS A 17 -6.85 8.79 -1.06
C CYS A 17 -6.03 8.33 -2.28
N ILE A 18 -5.96 9.14 -3.34
CA ILE A 18 -5.21 8.83 -4.57
C ILE A 18 -3.77 9.36 -4.45
N ALA A 19 -3.58 10.62 -4.07
CA ALA A 19 -2.27 11.27 -4.02
C ALA A 19 -1.26 10.56 -3.09
N GLY A 20 -1.76 9.89 -2.05
CA GLY A 20 -0.96 9.11 -1.09
C GLY A 20 -0.73 7.66 -1.48
N ALA A 21 -1.21 7.20 -2.64
CA ALA A 21 -1.07 5.80 -3.05
C ALA A 21 0.41 5.45 -3.29
N LEU A 22 0.88 4.39 -2.62
CA LEU A 22 2.24 3.89 -2.76
C LEU A 22 2.32 2.84 -3.87
N PRO A 23 3.49 2.70 -4.53
CA PRO A 23 3.75 1.56 -5.38
C PRO A 23 3.59 0.26 -4.59
N GLU A 24 2.87 -0.71 -5.16
CA GLU A 24 2.58 -1.99 -4.49
C GLU A 24 3.82 -2.65 -3.89
N LYS A 25 4.93 -2.67 -4.64
CA LYS A 25 6.20 -3.25 -4.18
C LYS A 25 6.71 -2.57 -2.91
N GLU A 26 6.62 -1.25 -2.83
CA GLU A 26 7.08 -0.48 -1.67
C GLU A 26 6.16 -0.71 -0.47
N TYR A 27 4.84 -0.75 -0.70
CA TYR A 27 3.86 -1.06 0.33
C TYR A 27 4.09 -2.46 0.91
N LEU A 28 4.23 -3.47 0.07
CA LEU A 28 4.52 -4.85 0.48
C LEU A 28 5.86 -4.98 1.23
N GLN A 29 6.87 -4.22 0.82
CA GLN A 29 8.14 -4.17 1.55
C GLN A 29 7.99 -3.50 2.92
N SER A 30 7.21 -2.42 3.03
CA SER A 30 6.91 -1.77 4.31
C SER A 30 6.21 -2.71 5.28
N ILE A 31 5.22 -3.48 4.80
CA ILE A 31 4.55 -4.51 5.61
C ILE A 31 5.55 -5.53 6.15
N LYS A 32 6.46 -6.03 5.31
CA LYS A 32 7.51 -6.98 5.73
C LYS A 32 8.47 -6.37 6.75
N ARG A 33 8.91 -5.13 6.53
CA ARG A 33 9.80 -4.40 7.46
C ARG A 33 9.14 -4.16 8.82
N ALA A 34 7.83 -3.99 8.86
CA ALA A 34 7.06 -3.88 10.10
C ALA A 34 6.92 -5.20 10.87
N GLY A 35 7.51 -6.30 10.36
CA GLY A 35 7.52 -7.61 11.01
C GLY A 35 6.31 -8.49 10.70
N PHE A 36 5.51 -8.14 9.69
CA PHE A 36 4.46 -9.03 9.21
C PHE A 36 5.05 -10.11 8.30
N VAL A 37 4.54 -11.33 8.46
CA VAL A 37 4.87 -12.52 7.67
C VAL A 37 3.64 -12.99 6.89
N ASN A 38 3.82 -13.95 5.98
CA ASN A 38 2.74 -14.51 5.15
C ASN A 38 1.96 -13.43 4.36
N VAL A 39 2.65 -12.37 3.92
CA VAL A 39 2.05 -11.25 3.19
C VAL A 39 1.61 -11.70 1.80
N ARG A 40 0.31 -11.59 1.51
CA ARG A 40 -0.28 -11.98 0.21
C ARG A 40 -1.32 -10.97 -0.24
N VAL A 41 -1.30 -10.63 -1.52
CA VAL A 41 -2.42 -9.94 -2.17
C VAL A 41 -3.52 -10.96 -2.41
N VAL A 42 -4.73 -10.68 -1.94
CA VAL A 42 -5.89 -11.59 -2.05
C VAL A 42 -6.91 -11.13 -3.10
N SER A 43 -6.91 -9.84 -3.46
CA SER A 43 -7.65 -9.31 -4.61
C SER A 43 -7.09 -7.97 -5.06
N LYS A 44 -7.28 -7.62 -6.33
CA LYS A 44 -6.96 -6.30 -6.89
C LYS A 44 -8.14 -5.76 -7.69
N ALA A 45 -8.44 -4.49 -7.52
CA ALA A 45 -9.36 -3.75 -8.38
C ALA A 45 -8.60 -2.61 -9.06
N SER A 46 -8.74 -2.46 -10.38
CA SER A 46 -8.01 -1.44 -11.14
C SER A 46 -8.95 -0.32 -11.59
N PHE A 47 -8.51 0.93 -11.43
CA PHE A 47 -9.24 2.14 -11.80
C PHE A 47 -8.29 3.07 -12.58
N GLY A 48 -8.22 2.88 -13.90
CA GLY A 48 -7.30 3.64 -14.74
C GLY A 48 -5.84 3.41 -14.34
N LEU A 49 -5.18 4.46 -13.83
CA LEU A 49 -3.76 4.45 -13.45
C LEU A 49 -3.50 3.90 -12.03
N ILE A 50 -4.54 3.65 -11.24
CA ILE A 50 -4.41 3.21 -9.84
C ILE A 50 -5.08 1.86 -9.62
N SER A 51 -4.61 1.11 -8.63
CA SER A 51 -5.28 -0.10 -8.15
C SER A 51 -5.52 -0.05 -6.65
N SER A 52 -6.60 -0.70 -6.23
CA SER A 52 -6.91 -0.98 -4.84
C SER A 52 -6.66 -2.46 -4.58
N ASP A 53 -5.66 -2.74 -3.76
CA ASP A 53 -5.19 -4.09 -3.45
C ASP A 53 -5.64 -4.46 -2.04
N LYS A 54 -6.33 -5.60 -1.90
CA LYS A 54 -6.61 -6.20 -0.60
C LYS A 54 -5.45 -7.12 -0.23
N ILE A 55 -4.83 -6.86 0.92
CA ILE A 55 -3.66 -7.61 1.39
C ILE A 55 -3.98 -8.26 2.73
N GLU A 56 -3.64 -9.55 2.85
CA GLU A 56 -3.63 -10.27 4.11
C GLU A 56 -2.19 -10.50 4.56
N ALA A 57 -1.95 -10.31 5.85
CA ALA A 57 -0.65 -10.51 6.46
C ALA A 57 -0.82 -10.90 7.94
N HIS A 58 0.15 -11.61 8.48
CA HIS A 58 0.12 -12.10 9.86
C HIS A 58 1.27 -11.48 10.65
N LYS A 59 0.99 -10.87 11.81
CA LYS A 59 2.04 -10.42 12.72
C LYS A 59 2.25 -11.48 13.80
N PRO A 60 3.40 -12.17 13.81
CA PRO A 60 3.62 -13.21 14.79
C PRO A 60 3.87 -12.61 16.18
N SER A 61 3.37 -13.29 17.21
CA SER A 61 3.46 -12.84 18.61
C SER A 61 4.89 -12.75 19.14
N TRP A 62 5.83 -13.53 18.59
CA TRP A 62 7.24 -13.51 19.00
C TRP A 62 8.04 -12.33 18.43
N GLN A 63 7.44 -11.50 17.56
CA GLN A 63 8.12 -10.43 16.84
C GLN A 63 7.63 -9.03 17.23
N THR A 64 6.64 -8.94 18.13
CA THR A 64 6.32 -7.67 18.79
C THR A 64 7.47 -7.32 19.74
N LYS A 65 8.22 -6.26 19.41
CA LYS A 65 9.15 -5.67 20.38
C LYS A 65 8.37 -5.32 21.66
N PRO A 66 8.95 -5.52 22.85
CA PRO A 66 8.33 -5.07 24.10
C PRO A 66 8.11 -3.55 24.11
#